data_AF-A0A1L9V3R9-F1
#
_entry.id   AF-A0A1L9V3R9-F1
#
_cell.length_a   1.000
_cell.length_b   1.000
_cell.length_c   1.000
_cell.angle_alpha   90.00
_cell.angle_beta   90.00
_cell.angle_gamma   90.00
#
_symmetry.space_group_name_H-M   'P 1'
#
loop_
_entity.id
_entity.type
_entity.pdbx_description
1 polymer ?
#
loop_
_entity_poly.entity_id
_entity_poly.type
_entity_poly.pdbx_seq_one_letter_code
_entity_poly.pdbx_strand_id
1 'polypeptide(L)'
;MKSVEVWCSQYAASPQARQNPTKSSNPFRTGSTLPPTPEESDAYLMDMLRVCKNPCRIGTRSGNDDDTLNFAKRGHHMLRASFREQDGKNYVFVLDESEGWKVAIGLQRLRRGTQIRSLGVLNMTVTDCQSVMENLGYA
;
A
#
# COMPACT_ATOMS: atom_id res chain seq x y z
N MET A 1 -0.60 1.39 18.34
CA MET A 1 0.44 1.42 17.29
C MET A 1 -0.20 1.92 16.01
N LYS A 2 0.47 2.81 15.29
CA LYS A 2 -0.02 3.43 14.05
C LYS A 2 0.45 2.59 12.87
N SER A 3 -0.45 2.23 11.96
CA SER A 3 -0.13 1.43 10.77
C SER A 3 -0.76 2.03 9.53
N VAL A 4 -0.10 1.82 8.41
CA VAL A 4 -0.53 2.32 7.11
C VAL A 4 -0.49 1.15 6.12
N GLU A 5 -1.59 0.97 5.40
CA GLU A 5 -1.69 0.02 4.30
C GLU A 5 -1.75 0.80 3.00
N VAL A 6 -0.96 0.39 2.01
CA VAL A 6 -0.87 1.08 0.72
C VAL A 6 -1.25 0.11 -0.39
N TRP A 7 -2.05 0.59 -1.34
CA TRP A 7 -2.33 -0.09 -2.60
C TRP A 7 -1.66 0.67 -3.74
N CYS A 8 -0.89 -0.06 -4.53
CA CYS A 8 -0.36 0.39 -5.81
C CYS A 8 -0.53 -0.76 -6.82
N SER A 9 -1.21 -0.51 -7.92
CA SER A 9 -1.52 -1.53 -8.92
C SER A 9 -0.30 -2.07 -9.66
N GLN A 10 0.58 -1.17 -10.11
CA GLN A 10 1.83 -1.55 -10.77
C GLN A 10 2.75 -2.31 -9.80
N TYR A 11 2.74 -1.93 -8.52
CA TYR A 11 3.49 -2.64 -7.49
C TYR A 11 2.93 -4.04 -7.28
N ALA A 12 1.61 -4.16 -7.12
CA ALA A 12 0.92 -5.45 -6.97
C ALA A 12 1.13 -6.39 -8.16
N ALA A 13 1.26 -5.85 -9.38
CA ALA A 13 1.62 -6.60 -10.57
C ALA A 13 3.11 -6.99 -10.62
N SER A 14 3.97 -6.33 -9.84
CA SER A 14 5.41 -6.55 -9.82
C SER A 14 5.80 -7.84 -9.08
N PRO A 15 6.87 -8.55 -9.51
CA PRO A 15 7.38 -9.70 -8.79
C PRO A 15 7.72 -9.44 -7.31
N GLN A 16 8.12 -8.21 -6.96
CA GLN A 16 8.45 -7.85 -5.56
C GLN A 16 7.23 -7.86 -4.64
N ALA A 17 6.01 -7.57 -5.13
CA ALA A 17 4.81 -7.66 -4.30
C ALA A 17 4.46 -9.09 -3.91
N ARG A 18 4.95 -10.10 -4.64
CA ARG A 18 4.80 -11.52 -4.27
C ARG A 18 5.76 -11.94 -3.16
N GLN A 19 6.83 -11.18 -2.94
CA GLN A 19 7.87 -11.46 -1.95
C GLN A 19 7.66 -10.65 -0.66
N ASN A 20 7.11 -9.44 -0.76
CA ASN A 20 6.84 -8.63 0.42
C ASN A 20 5.54 -9.07 1.12
N PRO A 21 5.55 -9.16 2.46
CA PRO A 21 4.43 -9.71 3.20
C PRO A 21 3.21 -8.78 3.14
N THR A 22 2.22 -9.10 2.30
CA THR A 22 0.80 -8.84 2.63
C THR A 22 0.46 -9.77 3.78
N LYS A 23 0.11 -9.26 4.97
CA LYS A 23 -0.34 -10.02 6.17
C LYS A 23 0.10 -11.51 6.11
N SER A 24 1.41 -11.71 6.35
CA SER A 24 2.23 -12.91 6.15
C SER A 24 1.54 -14.29 6.02
N SER A 25 1.93 -15.06 4.99
CA SER A 25 1.74 -16.52 4.87
C SER A 25 2.89 -17.31 5.52
N ASN A 26 3.26 -17.03 6.77
CA ASN A 26 4.20 -17.87 7.53
C ASN A 26 3.44 -18.86 8.43
N PRO A 27 3.49 -20.18 8.16
CA PRO A 27 2.74 -21.18 8.94
C PRO A 27 3.28 -21.39 10.36
N PHE A 28 4.51 -20.95 10.67
CA PHE A 28 5.08 -20.97 12.02
C PHE A 28 4.82 -19.69 12.83
N ARG A 29 4.17 -18.68 12.22
CA ARG A 29 3.66 -17.50 12.93
C ARG A 29 2.16 -17.68 13.08
N THR A 30 1.75 -18.51 14.04
CA THR A 30 0.37 -18.62 14.50
C THR A 30 -0.08 -17.28 15.08
N GLY A 31 -0.65 -16.41 14.24
CA GLY A 31 -1.28 -15.14 14.64
C GLY A 31 -1.04 -14.01 13.64
N SER A 32 -2.06 -13.70 12.84
CA SER A 32 -2.09 -12.70 11.76
C SER A 32 -1.94 -11.21 12.17
N THR A 33 -1.23 -10.89 13.26
CA THR A 33 -1.42 -9.59 13.95
C THR A 33 -0.15 -8.86 14.35
N LEU A 34 1.04 -9.36 14.01
CA LEU A 34 2.27 -8.66 14.32
C LEU A 34 2.50 -7.52 13.32
N PRO A 35 2.71 -6.28 13.81
CA PRO A 35 3.06 -5.15 12.97
C PRO A 35 4.39 -5.42 12.25
N PRO A 36 4.57 -4.94 11.01
CA PRO A 36 5.83 -5.13 10.28
C PRO A 36 6.97 -4.48 11.07
N THR A 37 8.16 -5.09 11.00
CA THR A 37 9.33 -4.47 11.62
C THR A 37 9.68 -3.17 10.90
N PRO A 38 10.45 -2.27 11.55
CA PRO A 38 10.92 -1.06 10.90
C PRO A 38 11.70 -1.36 9.60
N GLU A 39 12.52 -2.40 9.60
CA GLU A 39 13.35 -2.79 8.46
C GLU A 39 12.49 -3.33 7.31
N GLU A 40 11.50 -4.17 7.60
CA GLU A 40 10.52 -4.67 6.61
C GLU A 40 9.73 -3.52 5.98
N SER A 41 9.29 -2.58 6.81
CA SER A 41 8.56 -1.41 6.34
C SER A 41 9.44 -0.50 5.48
N ASP A 42 10.74 -0.39 5.76
CA ASP A 42 11.67 0.44 4.99
C ASP A 42 12.00 -0.20 3.64
N ALA A 43 12.25 -1.51 3.62
CA ALA A 43 12.44 -2.28 2.40
C ALA A 43 11.21 -2.18 1.48
N TYR A 44 10.01 -2.37 2.04
CA TYR A 44 8.75 -2.21 1.30
C TYR A 44 8.62 -0.81 0.67
N LEU A 45 8.89 0.25 1.44
CA LEU A 45 8.82 1.62 0.93
C LEU A 45 9.85 1.91 -0.16
N MET A 46 11.06 1.32 -0.08
CA MET A 46 12.08 1.46 -1.12
C MET A 46 11.65 0.79 -2.43
N ASP A 47 11.11 -0.43 -2.36
CA ASP A 47 10.63 -1.15 -3.54
C ASP A 47 9.43 -0.44 -4.17
N MET A 48 8.46 -0.02 -3.35
CA MET A 48 7.32 0.75 -3.81
C MET A 48 7.78 2.05 -4.49
N LEU A 49 8.69 2.81 -3.88
CA LEU A 49 9.18 4.06 -4.45
C LEU A 49 9.78 3.85 -5.85
N ARG A 50 10.51 2.74 -6.06
CA ARG A 50 11.08 2.39 -7.36
C ARG A 50 10.00 2.22 -8.44
N VAL A 51 8.88 1.60 -8.09
CA VAL A 51 7.73 1.41 -8.98
C VAL A 51 6.94 2.71 -9.15
N CYS A 52 6.62 3.41 -8.07
CA CYS A 52 5.81 4.63 -8.15
C CYS A 52 6.53 5.78 -8.87
N LYS A 53 7.87 5.85 -8.81
CA LYS A 53 8.66 6.92 -9.46
C LYS A 53 8.87 6.69 -10.96
N ASN A 54 8.80 5.44 -11.44
CA ASN A 54 9.03 5.09 -12.85
C ASN A 54 7.71 4.71 -13.55
N PRO A 55 7.21 3.45 -13.49
CA PRO A 55 6.03 3.05 -14.26
C PRO A 55 4.75 3.82 -13.92
N CYS A 56 4.46 4.08 -12.63
CA CYS A 56 3.23 4.80 -12.25
C CYS A 56 3.23 6.26 -12.73
N ARG A 57 4.39 6.91 -12.72
CA ARG A 57 4.51 8.30 -13.16
C ARG A 57 4.37 8.46 -14.68
N ILE A 58 4.84 7.47 -15.44
CA ILE A 58 4.83 7.50 -16.91
C ILE A 58 3.49 6.98 -17.46
N GLY A 59 2.68 6.32 -16.64
CA GLY A 59 1.41 5.73 -17.06
C GLY A 59 1.59 4.48 -17.93
N THR A 60 2.76 3.83 -17.86
CA THR A 60 3.01 2.57 -18.56
C THR A 60 2.24 1.45 -17.86
N ARG A 61 1.07 1.10 -18.41
CA ARG A 61 0.25 -0.02 -17.95
C ARG A 61 0.96 -1.33 -18.35
N SER A 62 1.72 -1.92 -17.43
CA SER A 62 2.31 -3.26 -17.65
C SER A 62 1.34 -4.35 -17.19
N GLY A 63 0.49 -4.86 -18.09
CA GLY A 63 -0.27 -6.07 -17.84
C GLY A 63 -1.46 -6.29 -18.77
N ASN A 64 -1.48 -7.45 -19.44
CA ASN A 64 -2.52 -7.94 -20.36
C ASN A 64 -3.96 -7.71 -19.86
N ASP A 65 -4.86 -7.44 -20.80
CA ASP A 65 -6.28 -7.13 -20.64
C ASP A 65 -7.12 -8.31 -20.10
N ASP A 66 -6.86 -8.75 -18.87
CA ASP A 66 -7.83 -9.53 -18.09
C ASP A 66 -8.80 -8.59 -17.35
N ASP A 67 -10.10 -8.81 -17.58
CA ASP A 67 -11.24 -7.93 -17.25
C ASP A 67 -11.64 -7.94 -15.77
N THR A 68 -11.11 -8.90 -14.99
CA THR A 68 -11.48 -9.08 -13.58
C THR A 68 -10.84 -8.05 -12.63
N LEU A 69 -9.85 -7.28 -13.11
CA LEU A 69 -9.07 -6.30 -12.34
C LEU A 69 -9.27 -4.86 -12.84
N ASN A 70 -10.41 -4.56 -13.47
CA ASN A 70 -10.68 -3.29 -14.15
C ASN A 70 -10.43 -2.05 -13.29
N PHE A 71 -10.69 -2.15 -11.99
CA PHE A 71 -10.52 -1.05 -11.05
C PHE A 71 -9.08 -0.89 -10.53
N ALA A 72 -8.40 -1.99 -10.20
CA ALA A 72 -6.97 -1.93 -9.90
C ALA A 72 -6.15 -1.49 -11.13
N LYS A 73 -6.70 -1.57 -12.35
CA LYS A 73 -6.12 -0.97 -13.56
C LYS A 73 -6.45 0.52 -13.78
N ARG A 74 -7.35 1.16 -13.03
CA ARG A 74 -7.73 2.59 -13.23
C ARG A 74 -6.64 3.60 -12.86
N GLY A 75 -5.46 3.14 -12.47
CA GLY A 75 -4.34 4.04 -12.16
C GLY A 75 -4.54 4.81 -10.87
N HIS A 76 -5.26 4.27 -9.88
CA HIS A 76 -5.37 4.92 -8.58
C HIS A 76 -4.46 4.25 -7.54
N HIS A 77 -3.83 5.08 -6.72
CA HIS A 77 -3.14 4.65 -5.50
C HIS A 77 -4.07 4.88 -4.32
N MET A 78 -4.14 3.92 -3.41
CA MET A 78 -4.92 4.07 -2.19
C MET A 78 -4.03 3.94 -0.97
N LEU A 79 -4.27 4.79 0.03
CA LEU A 79 -3.58 4.82 1.30
C LEU A 79 -4.61 4.73 2.42
N ARG A 80 -4.59 3.65 3.20
CA ARG A 80 -5.42 3.49 4.39
C ARG A 80 -4.55 3.62 5.63
N ALA A 81 -4.72 4.70 6.37
CA ALA A 81 -4.05 4.93 7.65
C ALA A 81 -4.99 4.48 8.79
N SER A 82 -4.48 3.59 9.64
CA SER A 82 -5.16 3.13 10.84
C SER A 82 -4.42 3.64 12.07
N PHE A 83 -5.10 4.47 12.85
CA PHE A 83 -4.62 4.96 14.12
C PHE A 83 -5.40 4.22 15.20
N ARG A 84 -4.72 3.37 16.00
CA ARG A 84 -5.33 2.66 17.15
C ARG A 84 -5.68 3.60 18.32
N GLU A 85 -6.06 4.84 18.04
CA GLU A 85 -6.60 5.78 19.01
C GLU A 85 -8.04 5.35 19.36
N GLN A 86 -8.58 5.90 20.45
CA GLN A 86 -9.81 5.45 21.12
C GLN A 86 -11.07 5.41 20.22
N ASP A 87 -11.02 6.04 19.05
CA ASP A 87 -12.12 6.21 18.09
C ASP A 87 -12.15 5.14 16.98
N GLY A 88 -11.07 4.37 16.80
CA GLY A 88 -11.02 3.27 15.81
C GLY A 88 -11.20 3.68 14.34
N LYS A 89 -11.14 4.98 14.03
CA LYS A 89 -11.35 5.50 12.66
C LYS A 89 -10.16 5.20 11.76
N ASN A 90 -10.46 4.82 10.52
CA ASN A 90 -9.49 4.67 9.44
C ASN A 90 -9.64 5.84 8.47
N TYR A 91 -8.51 6.39 8.03
CA TYR A 91 -8.48 7.44 7.02
C TYR A 91 -8.05 6.83 5.69
N VAL A 92 -8.84 7.05 4.64
CA VAL A 92 -8.55 6.55 3.30
C VAL A 92 -8.28 7.74 2.39
N PHE A 93 -7.15 7.69 1.69
CA PHE A 93 -6.79 8.65 0.64
C PHE A 93 -6.71 7.90 -0.68
N VAL A 94 -7.37 8.44 -1.70
CA VAL A 94 -7.28 7.96 -3.09
C VAL A 94 -6.53 9.02 -3.88
N LEU A 95 -5.50 8.60 -4.61
CA LEU A 95 -4.64 9.47 -5.41
C LEU A 95 -4.57 8.97 -6.85
N ASP A 96 -4.32 9.88 -7.78
CA ASP A 96 -4.02 9.53 -9.16
C ASP A 96 -2.65 8.86 -9.31
N GLU A 97 -2.48 8.10 -10.41
CA GLU A 97 -1.30 7.27 -10.66
C GLU A 97 -0.03 8.11 -10.65
N SER A 98 -0.12 9.30 -11.26
CA SER A 98 0.97 10.26 -11.37
C SER A 98 1.43 10.82 -10.03
N GLU A 99 0.61 10.70 -8.99
CA GLU A 99 0.90 11.18 -7.65
C GLU A 99 1.32 10.08 -6.68
N GLY A 100 1.25 8.81 -7.08
CA GLY A 100 1.59 7.66 -6.24
C GLY A 100 2.99 7.73 -5.61
N TRP A 101 3.96 8.32 -6.31
CA TRP A 101 5.32 8.52 -5.80
C TRP A 101 5.38 9.41 -4.55
N LYS A 102 4.43 10.33 -4.38
CA LYS A 102 4.34 11.19 -3.20
C LYS A 102 4.04 10.38 -1.95
N VAL A 103 3.25 9.31 -2.06
CA VAL A 103 2.92 8.41 -0.94
C VAL A 103 4.18 7.75 -0.41
N ALA A 104 4.97 7.11 -1.29
CA ALA A 104 6.19 6.42 -0.88
C ALA A 104 7.21 7.39 -0.25
N ILE A 105 7.45 8.56 -0.85
CA ILE A 105 8.36 9.58 -0.29
C ILE A 105 7.83 10.16 1.03
N GLY A 106 6.54 10.47 1.09
CA GLY A 106 5.89 11.02 2.27
C GLY A 106 6.01 10.08 3.46
N LEU A 107 5.74 8.79 3.26
CA LEU A 107 5.87 7.76 4.30
C LEU A 107 7.32 7.55 4.72
N GLN A 108 8.29 7.54 3.80
CA GLN A 108 9.72 7.49 4.16
C GLN A 108 10.14 8.68 5.03
N ARG A 109 9.72 9.89 4.66
CA ARG A 109 10.01 11.11 5.43
C ARG A 109 9.33 11.09 6.79
N LEU A 110 8.07 10.64 6.84
CA LEU A 110 7.32 10.53 8.08
C LEU A 110 8.01 9.58 9.05
N ARG A 111 8.46 8.42 8.58
CA ARG A 111 9.17 7.41 9.40
C ARG A 111 10.54 7.84 9.88
N ARG A 112 11.26 8.64 9.09
CA ARG A 112 12.56 9.22 9.46
C ARG A 112 12.44 10.51 10.27
N GLY A 113 11.23 11.07 10.37
CA GLY A 113 10.95 12.33 11.04
C GLY A 113 10.55 12.15 12.50
N THR A 114 10.33 13.27 13.19
CA THR A 114 9.95 13.31 14.61
C THR A 114 8.45 13.19 14.87
N GLN A 115 7.62 13.32 13.83
CA GLN A 115 6.16 13.33 13.95
C GLN A 115 5.56 11.97 14.33
N ILE A 116 6.28 10.87 14.09
CA ILE A 116 5.84 9.52 14.46
C ILE A 116 6.98 8.71 15.07
N ARG A 117 6.76 8.12 16.25
CA ARG A 117 7.76 7.29 16.92
C ARG A 117 7.86 5.88 16.31
N SER A 118 6.76 5.36 15.77
CA SER A 118 6.67 4.04 15.15
C SER A 118 5.50 4.02 14.18
N LEU A 119 5.77 3.59 12.95
CA LEU A 119 4.80 3.42 11.89
C LEU A 119 5.13 2.13 11.14
N GLY A 120 4.19 1.19 11.15
CA GLY A 120 4.25 0.02 10.29
C GLY A 120 3.66 0.35 8.92
N VAL A 121 4.32 -0.05 7.85
CA VAL A 121 3.80 0.11 6.48
C VAL A 121 3.67 -1.26 5.84
N LEU A 122 2.49 -1.52 5.28
CA LEU A 122 2.11 -2.81 4.72
C LEU A 122 1.51 -2.62 3.32
N ASN A 123 1.59 -3.68 2.53
CA ASN A 123 0.83 -3.77 1.30
C ASN A 123 -0.62 -4.13 1.60
N MET A 124 -1.55 -3.44 0.96
CA MET A 124 -2.96 -3.81 0.99
C MET A 124 -3.23 -4.95 0.00
N THR A 125 -4.15 -5.86 0.35
CA THR A 125 -4.61 -6.90 -0.57
C THR A 125 -5.55 -6.30 -1.63
N VAL A 126 -5.66 -6.96 -2.78
CA VAL A 126 -6.59 -6.57 -3.85
C VAL A 126 -8.03 -6.54 -3.32
N THR A 127 -8.41 -7.54 -2.52
CA THR A 127 -9.76 -7.68 -1.96
C THR A 127 -10.12 -6.54 -1.01
N ASP A 128 -9.21 -6.16 -0.12
CA ASP A 128 -9.42 -5.05 0.81
C ASP A 128 -9.53 -3.73 0.05
N CYS A 129 -8.70 -3.56 -0.98
CA CYS A 129 -8.72 -2.37 -1.84
C CYS A 129 -10.06 -2.26 -2.57
N GLN A 130 -10.48 -3.33 -3.24
CA GLN A 130 -11.74 -3.38 -3.98
C GLN A 130 -12.94 -3.07 -3.07
N SER A 131 -13.01 -3.70 -1.90
CA SER A 131 -14.10 -3.46 -0.94
C SER A 131 -14.14 -2.01 -0.45
N VAL A 132 -12.99 -1.40 -0.12
CA VAL A 132 -12.95 0.01 0.31
C VAL A 132 -13.40 0.93 -0.81
N MET A 133 -12.99 0.68 -2.04
CA MET A 133 -13.27 1.58 -3.16
C MET A 133 -14.70 1.43 -3.69
N GLU A 134 -15.28 0.22 -3.65
CA GLU A 134 -16.71 -0.01 -3.86
C GLU A 134 -17.57 0.79 -2.87
N ASN A 135 -17.21 0.76 -1.58
CA ASN A 135 -17.89 1.53 -0.54
C ASN A 135 -17.78 3.05 -0.72
N LEU A 136 -16.70 3.53 -1.34
CA LEU A 136 -16.49 4.94 -1.65
C LEU A 136 -17.15 5.38 -2.97
N GLY A 137 -17.77 4.46 -3.72
CA GLY A 137 -18.42 4.75 -5.00
C GLY A 137 -17.45 4.90 -6.19
N TYR A 138 -16.24 4.35 -6.08
CA TYR A 138 -15.24 4.36 -7.17
C TYR A 138 -15.30 3.12 -8.07
N ALA A 139 -16.24 2.19 -7.83
CA ALA A 139 -16.46 0.97 -8.61
C ALA A 139 -16.79 1.21 -10.09
#